data_AF-A0A967GTH1-F1
#
_entry.id   AF-A0A967GTH1-F1
#
_cell.length_a   1.000
_cell.length_b   1.000
_cell.length_c   1.000
_cell.angle_alpha   90.00
_cell.angle_beta   90.00
_cell.angle_gamma   90.00
#
_symmetry.space_group_name_H-M   'P 1'
#
loop_
_entity.id
_entity.type
_entity.pdbx_description
1 polymer ?
#
loop_
_entity_poly.entity_id
_entity_poly.type
_entity_poly.pdbx_seq_one_letter_code
_entity_poly.pdbx_strand_id
1 'polypeptide(L)'
;MAVLPPWAREVIARYESGTAGCFILHGNINDQFLLPAKDGGPRLGRLNDYLLEVLLPQFEVVLSYELGLGLKVERGKEIVAEWSGGGDDRLRASPTDPLTAIRDLTHYLIYCRNLRVINREAPRVAVIVRQA
;
A
#
# COMPACT_ATOMS: atom_id res chain seq x y z
N MET A 1 -13.14 -9.56 18.54
CA MET A 1 -12.37 -8.40 18.04
C MET A 1 -10.91 -8.76 18.12
N ALA A 2 -10.18 -8.82 17.00
CA ALA A 2 -8.74 -9.13 17.05
C ALA A 2 -8.03 -8.02 17.84
N VAL A 3 -7.25 -8.39 18.87
CA VAL A 3 -6.49 -7.42 19.65
C VAL A 3 -5.35 -6.90 18.77
N LEU A 4 -5.44 -5.65 18.33
CA LEU A 4 -4.39 -5.00 17.56
C LEU A 4 -3.14 -4.82 18.45
N PRO A 5 -1.91 -5.03 17.94
CA PRO A 5 -0.72 -4.69 18.67
C PRO A 5 -0.65 -3.17 18.95
N PRO A 6 0.04 -2.73 20.02
CA PRO A 6 0.08 -1.32 20.40
C PRO A 6 0.52 -0.38 19.27
N TRP A 7 1.54 -0.76 18.50
CA TRP A 7 2.05 0.04 17.38
C TRP A 7 0.99 0.24 16.28
N ALA A 8 0.16 -0.77 16.00
CA ALA A 8 -0.88 -0.68 14.98
C ALA A 8 -1.98 0.31 15.41
N ARG A 9 -2.36 0.30 16.69
CA ARG A 9 -3.31 1.28 17.24
C ARG A 9 -2.76 2.71 17.14
N GLU A 10 -1.48 2.89 17.39
CA GLU A 10 -0.82 4.20 17.25
C GLU A 10 -0.82 4.69 15.80
N VAL A 11 -0.48 3.82 14.84
CA VAL A 11 -0.52 4.14 13.40
C VAL A 11 -1.92 4.59 12.99
N ILE A 12 -2.97 3.84 13.38
CA ILE A 12 -4.37 4.19 13.10
C ILE A 12 -4.70 5.55 13.70
N ALA A 13 -4.42 5.78 14.99
CA ALA A 13 -4.74 7.03 15.65
C ALA A 13 -4.04 8.25 15.01
N ARG A 14 -2.77 8.11 14.61
CA ARG A 14 -2.00 9.17 13.94
C ARG A 14 -2.50 9.45 12.51
N TYR A 15 -2.89 8.41 11.78
CA TYR A 15 -3.47 8.55 10.45
C TYR A 15 -4.85 9.21 10.48
N GLU A 16 -5.76 8.73 11.34
CA GLU A 16 -7.13 9.23 11.44
C GLU A 16 -7.20 10.67 11.98
N SER A 17 -6.27 11.06 12.86
CA SER A 17 -6.13 12.45 13.31
C SER A 17 -5.51 13.38 12.27
N GLY A 18 -5.04 12.85 11.14
CA GLY A 18 -4.33 13.61 10.10
C GLY A 18 -2.94 14.13 10.53
N THR A 19 -2.42 13.67 11.68
CA THR A 19 -1.13 14.11 12.21
C THR A 19 0.06 13.47 11.48
N ALA A 20 -0.14 12.29 10.89
CA ALA A 20 0.86 11.64 10.05
C ALA A 20 0.22 10.86 8.88
N GLY A 21 0.87 10.91 7.71
CA GLY A 21 0.52 10.11 6.53
C GLY A 21 1.66 9.18 6.07
N CYS A 22 2.80 9.20 6.78
CA CYS A 22 3.97 8.39 6.48
C CYS A 22 4.49 7.78 7.79
N PHE A 23 4.84 6.50 7.73
CA PHE A 23 5.24 5.72 8.88
C PHE A 23 6.47 4.88 8.54
N ILE A 24 7.40 4.77 9.48
CA ILE A 24 8.53 3.85 9.39
C ILE A 24 8.27 2.73 10.38
N LEU A 25 8.09 1.51 9.87
CA LEU A 25 7.96 0.31 10.69
C LEU A 25 9.35 -0.34 10.81
N HIS A 26 9.78 -0.61 12.04
CA HIS A 26 11.10 -1.18 12.33
C HIS A 26 11.00 -2.24 13.44
N GLY A 27 12.06 -3.03 13.62
CA GLY A 27 12.12 -4.15 14.57
C GLY A 27 12.11 -5.50 13.85
N ASN A 28 11.49 -6.52 14.45
CA ASN A 28 11.40 -7.85 13.85
C ASN A 28 10.32 -7.90 12.76
N ILE A 29 10.60 -7.33 11.59
CA ILE A 29 9.67 -7.29 10.46
C ILE A 29 9.38 -8.67 9.84
N ASN A 30 10.19 -9.68 10.19
CA ASN A 30 10.05 -11.06 9.74
C ASN A 30 9.16 -11.91 10.66
N ASP A 31 8.59 -11.30 11.70
CA ASP A 31 7.70 -11.99 12.64
C ASP A 31 6.35 -12.36 11.98
N GLN A 32 5.63 -13.27 12.64
CA GLN A 32 4.30 -13.70 12.21
C GLN A 32 3.20 -12.96 12.99
N PHE A 33 2.16 -12.59 12.27
CA PHE A 33 1.02 -11.85 12.78
C PHE A 33 -0.25 -12.69 12.68
N LEU A 34 -1.14 -12.54 13.67
CA LEU A 34 -2.47 -13.13 13.62
C LEU A 34 -3.34 -12.31 12.65
N LEU A 35 -3.90 -13.02 11.67
CA LEU A 35 -4.77 -12.49 10.62
C LEU A 35 -6.14 -13.16 10.69
N PRO A 36 -7.21 -12.48 10.27
CA PRO A 36 -8.49 -13.13 10.06
C PRO A 36 -8.36 -14.20 8.96
N ALA A 37 -8.82 -15.43 9.22
CA ALA A 37 -9.00 -16.43 8.18
C ALA A 37 -10.43 -16.38 7.62
N LYS A 38 -10.60 -16.83 6.37
CA LYS A 38 -11.89 -16.92 5.70
C LYS A 38 -12.88 -17.84 6.42
N ASP A 39 -12.35 -18.81 7.16
CA ASP A 39 -13.11 -19.88 7.81
C ASP A 39 -13.49 -19.51 9.27
N GLY A 40 -13.25 -18.26 9.67
CA GLY A 40 -13.56 -17.73 11.00
C GLY A 40 -12.49 -17.94 12.08
N GLY A 41 -11.44 -18.74 11.80
CA GLY A 41 -10.28 -18.91 12.69
C GLY A 41 -9.19 -17.84 12.50
N PRO A 42 -8.24 -17.67 13.43
CA PRO A 42 -7.03 -16.90 13.17
C PRO A 42 -6.04 -17.73 12.35
N ARG A 43 -5.31 -17.08 11.44
CA ARG A 43 -4.15 -17.66 10.74
C ARG A 43 -2.91 -16.81 10.96
N LEU A 44 -1.73 -17.41 10.81
CA LEU A 44 -0.47 -16.68 10.82
C LEU A 44 -0.16 -16.17 9.41
N GLY A 45 0.34 -14.93 9.33
CA GLY A 45 0.88 -14.37 8.09
C GLY A 45 2.00 -13.38 8.38
N ARG A 46 2.61 -12.84 7.33
CA ARG A 46 3.75 -11.92 7.44
C ARG A 46 3.26 -10.49 7.69
N LEU A 47 4.19 -9.59 8.00
CA LEU A 47 3.88 -8.16 8.15
C LEU A 47 3.12 -7.61 6.92
N ASN A 48 3.49 -7.99 5.70
CA ASN A 48 2.79 -7.51 4.51
C ASN A 48 1.30 -7.90 4.49
N ASP A 49 1.01 -9.16 4.80
CA ASP A 49 -0.36 -9.66 4.86
C ASP A 49 -1.16 -8.88 5.93
N TYR A 50 -0.52 -8.61 7.09
CA TYR A 50 -1.10 -7.79 8.15
C TYR A 50 -1.40 -6.36 7.70
N LEU A 51 -0.46 -5.71 6.99
CA LEU A 51 -0.70 -4.38 6.45
C LEU A 51 -1.87 -4.38 5.46
N LEU A 52 -1.88 -5.32 4.51
CA LEU A 52 -2.90 -5.38 3.47
C LEU A 52 -4.31 -5.67 4.03
N GLU A 53 -4.42 -6.64 4.93
CA GLU A 53 -5.71 -7.15 5.39
C GLU A 53 -6.25 -6.44 6.63
N VAL A 54 -5.37 -5.92 7.48
CA VAL A 54 -5.77 -5.32 8.77
C VAL A 54 -5.69 -3.80 8.74
N LEU A 55 -4.57 -3.22 8.28
CA LEU A 55 -4.36 -1.76 8.35
C LEU A 55 -4.83 -1.01 7.11
N LEU A 56 -4.76 -1.64 5.94
CA LEU A 56 -5.07 -1.01 4.67
C LEU A 56 -6.39 -1.49 4.00
N PRO A 57 -7.40 -2.09 4.66
CA PRO A 57 -8.55 -2.64 3.95
C PRO A 57 -9.38 -1.59 3.19
N GLN A 58 -9.36 -0.33 3.64
CA GLN A 58 -10.10 0.78 3.00
C GLN A 58 -9.35 1.45 1.83
N PHE A 59 -8.10 1.04 1.56
CA PHE A 59 -7.35 1.57 0.43
C PHE A 59 -7.67 0.75 -0.81
N GLU A 60 -8.16 1.42 -1.84
CA GLU A 60 -8.59 0.79 -3.10
C GLU A 60 -7.38 0.36 -3.93
N VAL A 61 -6.28 1.13 -3.83
CA VAL A 61 -5.02 0.84 -4.50
C VAL A 61 -3.92 0.73 -3.46
N VAL A 62 -3.17 -0.37 -3.52
CA VAL A 62 -1.96 -0.56 -2.71
C VAL A 62 -0.81 -0.87 -3.65
N LEU A 63 0.20 0.00 -3.64
CA LEU A 63 1.44 -0.16 -4.38
C LEU A 63 2.55 -0.60 -3.43
N SER A 64 3.42 -1.49 -3.86
CA SER A 64 4.59 -1.88 -3.09
C SER A 64 5.86 -1.76 -3.91
N TYR A 65 6.93 -1.27 -3.32
CA TYR A 65 8.26 -1.30 -3.92
C TYR A 65 9.24 -2.01 -2.99
N GLU A 66 9.99 -2.95 -3.55
CA GLU A 66 11.07 -3.67 -2.90
C GLU A 66 12.25 -3.77 -3.87
N LEU A 67 13.47 -3.51 -3.39
CA LEU A 67 14.65 -3.40 -4.27
C LEU A 67 14.89 -4.66 -5.12
N GLY A 68 14.67 -5.85 -4.55
CA GLY A 68 14.87 -7.13 -5.25
C GLY A 68 13.71 -7.57 -6.14
N LEU A 69 12.49 -7.10 -5.87
CA LEU A 69 11.27 -7.55 -6.55
C LEU A 69 10.62 -6.48 -7.44
N GLY A 70 11.10 -5.24 -7.34
CA GLY A 70 10.59 -4.09 -8.06
C GLY A 70 9.25 -3.57 -7.54
N LEU A 71 8.68 -2.67 -8.34
CA LEU A 71 7.38 -2.06 -8.10
C LEU A 71 6.24 -3.03 -8.45
N LYS A 72 5.22 -3.12 -7.60
CA LYS A 72 4.06 -4.00 -7.78
C LYS A 72 2.77 -3.30 -7.37
N VAL A 73 1.68 -3.74 -7.99
CA VAL A 73 0.32 -3.43 -7.58
C VAL A 73 -0.22 -4.59 -6.75
N GLU A 74 -0.22 -4.43 -5.43
CA GLU A 74 -0.73 -5.40 -4.45
C GLU A 74 -2.27 -5.45 -4.46
N ARG A 75 -2.92 -4.29 -4.73
CA ARG A 75 -4.37 -4.15 -4.85
C ARG A 75 -4.74 -3.07 -5.86
N GLY A 76 -5.86 -3.25 -6.56
CA GLY A 76 -6.45 -2.23 -7.43
C GLY A 76 -5.84 -2.21 -8.83
N LYS A 77 -5.50 -3.37 -9.39
CA LYS A 77 -4.87 -3.49 -10.72
C LYS A 77 -5.74 -2.89 -11.82
N GLU A 78 -7.05 -3.07 -11.73
CA GLU A 78 -8.04 -2.57 -12.67
C GLU A 78 -8.10 -1.03 -12.61
N ILE A 79 -8.13 -0.48 -11.39
CA ILE A 79 -8.12 0.97 -11.16
C ILE A 79 -6.83 1.62 -11.68
N VAL A 80 -5.69 0.97 -11.44
CA VAL A 80 -4.39 1.42 -11.95
C VAL A 80 -4.35 1.35 -13.48
N ALA A 81 -4.96 0.34 -14.10
CA ALA A 81 -4.98 0.19 -15.55
C ALA A 81 -5.77 1.31 -16.26
N GLU A 82 -6.79 1.89 -15.62
CA GLU A 82 -7.51 3.06 -16.17
C GLU A 82 -6.61 4.28 -16.37
N TRP A 83 -5.63 4.48 -15.47
CA TRP A 83 -4.65 5.56 -15.60
C TRP A 83 -3.77 5.41 -16.83
N SER A 84 -3.41 4.16 -17.20
CA SER A 84 -2.53 3.90 -18.33
C SER A 84 -3.15 4.22 -19.70
N GLY A 85 -4.49 4.33 -19.82
CA GLY A 85 -5.16 4.95 -20.98
C GLY A 85 -4.73 4.48 -22.39
N GLY A 86 -4.14 3.28 -22.54
CA GLY A 86 -3.59 2.75 -23.80
C GLY A 86 -2.13 3.14 -24.11
N GLY A 87 -1.42 3.83 -23.21
CA GLY A 87 0.04 4.02 -23.26
C GLY A 87 0.80 2.88 -22.56
N ASP A 88 2.13 2.94 -22.60
CA ASP A 88 3.01 1.95 -21.95
C ASP A 88 2.73 1.93 -20.43
N ASP A 89 2.31 0.78 -19.91
CA ASP A 89 1.89 0.63 -18.52
C ASP A 89 3.13 0.64 -17.61
N ARG A 90 3.50 1.84 -17.17
CA ARG A 90 4.68 2.11 -16.35
C ARG A 90 4.67 1.36 -15.01
N LEU A 91 3.49 1.09 -14.44
CA LEU A 91 3.38 0.35 -13.19
C LEU A 91 3.40 -1.16 -13.40
N ARG A 92 3.10 -1.67 -14.61
CA ARG A 92 3.33 -3.08 -14.98
C ARG A 92 4.79 -3.42 -15.22
N ALA A 93 5.60 -2.46 -15.68
CA ALA A 93 7.01 -2.68 -16.00
C ALA A 93 7.85 -3.16 -14.80
N SER A 94 7.28 -3.17 -13.58
CA SER A 94 7.87 -3.66 -12.34
C SER A 94 9.35 -3.24 -12.17
N PRO A 95 9.68 -1.95 -12.35
CA PRO A 95 11.06 -1.48 -12.29
C PRO A 95 11.69 -1.84 -10.95
N THR A 96 12.89 -2.43 -11.01
CA THR A 96 13.74 -2.67 -9.85
C THR A 96 14.62 -1.46 -9.53
N ASP A 97 14.96 -0.65 -10.54
CA ASP A 97 15.70 0.60 -10.35
C ASP A 97 14.92 1.57 -9.44
N PRO A 98 15.49 2.00 -8.28
CA PRO A 98 14.79 2.83 -7.31
C PRO A 98 14.31 4.16 -7.88
N LEU A 99 15.13 4.82 -8.70
CA LEU A 99 14.78 6.14 -9.22
C LEU A 99 13.58 6.05 -10.17
N THR A 100 13.57 5.04 -11.04
CA THR A 100 12.47 4.76 -11.95
C THR A 100 11.19 4.42 -11.16
N ALA A 101 11.27 3.51 -10.19
CA ALA A 101 10.12 3.13 -9.38
C ALA A 101 9.52 4.30 -8.60
N ILE A 102 10.34 5.13 -7.96
CA ILE A 102 9.87 6.32 -7.23
C ILE A 102 9.24 7.35 -8.18
N ARG A 103 9.77 7.53 -9.40
CA ARG A 103 9.17 8.41 -10.40
C ARG A 103 7.77 7.93 -10.80
N ASP A 104 7.60 6.64 -11.04
CA ASP A 104 6.31 6.08 -11.43
C ASP A 104 5.28 6.16 -10.30
N LEU A 105 5.68 5.84 -9.06
CA LEU A 105 4.87 6.08 -7.86
C LEU A 105 4.44 7.55 -7.76
N THR A 106 5.38 8.48 -7.96
CA THR A 106 5.11 9.92 -7.88
C THR A 106 4.14 10.37 -8.96
N HIS A 107 4.32 9.95 -10.21
CA HIS A 107 3.41 10.29 -11.30
C HIS A 107 1.98 9.83 -11.03
N TYR A 108 1.81 8.60 -10.51
CA TYR A 108 0.50 8.08 -10.18
C TYR A 108 -0.16 8.83 -9.02
N LEU A 109 0.59 9.15 -7.97
CA LEU A 109 0.07 9.93 -6.83
C LEU A 109 -0.31 11.36 -7.24
N ILE A 110 0.47 12.00 -8.12
CA ILE A 110 0.13 13.31 -8.69
C ILE A 110 -1.13 13.22 -9.54
N TYR A 111 -1.27 12.17 -10.35
CA TYR A 111 -2.51 11.94 -11.11
C TYR A 111 -3.73 11.84 -10.19
N CYS A 112 -3.66 11.03 -9.12
CA CYS A 112 -4.74 10.90 -8.14
C CYS A 112 -5.04 12.24 -7.45
N ARG A 113 -4.02 13.01 -7.10
CA ARG A 113 -4.19 14.37 -6.55
C ARG A 113 -4.91 15.29 -7.55
N ASN A 114 -4.52 15.25 -8.81
CA ASN A 114 -5.12 16.10 -9.85
C ASN A 114 -6.59 15.77 -10.07
N LEU A 115 -6.98 14.49 -10.04
CA LEU A 115 -8.38 14.08 -10.08
C LEU A 115 -9.20 14.73 -8.96
N ARG A 116 -8.69 14.70 -7.71
CA ARG A 116 -9.35 15.35 -6.57
C ARG A 116 -9.50 16.86 -6.75
N VAL A 117 -8.47 17.52 -7.28
CA VAL A 117 -8.48 18.98 -7.55
C VAL A 117 -9.57 19.37 -8.55
N ILE A 118 -9.88 18.52 -9.52
CA ILE A 118 -10.93 18.76 -10.53
C ILE A 118 -12.28 18.13 -10.15
N ASN A 119 -12.48 17.77 -8.87
CA ASN A 119 -13.70 17.12 -8.35
C ASN A 119 -14.08 15.82 -9.09
N ARG A 120 -13.09 15.09 -9.61
CA ARG A 120 -13.26 13.71 -10.08
C ARG A 120 -12.98 12.75 -8.93
N GLU A 121 -13.63 11.59 -8.96
CA GLU A 121 -13.35 10.50 -8.04
C GLU A 121 -11.89 10.04 -8.20
N ALA A 122 -11.22 9.80 -7.09
CA ALA A 122 -9.82 9.39 -7.05
C ALA A 122 -9.63 8.35 -5.96
N PRO A 123 -8.95 7.22 -6.25
CA PRO A 123 -8.85 6.14 -5.29
C PRO A 123 -8.08 6.54 -4.03
N ARG A 124 -8.35 5.87 -2.92
CA ARG A 124 -7.46 5.90 -1.74
C ARG A 124 -6.25 5.01 -2.01
N VAL A 125 -5.08 5.64 -2.15
CA VAL A 125 -3.82 4.97 -2.46
C VAL A 125 -2.94 4.85 -1.22
N ALA A 126 -2.41 3.65 -0.98
CA ALA A 126 -1.33 3.39 -0.03
C ALA A 126 -0.08 2.91 -0.76
N VAL A 127 1.09 3.26 -0.23
CA VAL A 127 2.39 2.85 -0.76
C VAL A 127 3.19 2.18 0.35
N ILE A 128 3.71 0.98 0.07
CA ILE A 128 4.57 0.22 0.97
C ILE A 128 5.97 0.16 0.35
N VAL A 129 6.96 0.73 1.04
CA VAL A 129 8.37 0.61 0.62
C VAL A 129 9.08 -0.32 1.58
N ARG A 130 9.76 -1.34 1.04
CA ARG A 130 10.46 -2.35 1.83
C ARG A 130 11.94 -2.40 1.47
N GLN A 131 12.76 -2.67 2.47
CA GLN A 131 14.13 -3.13 2.27
C GLN A 131 14.13 -4.56 1.73
N ALA A 132 15.17 -4.94 1.00
CA ALA A 132 15.41 -6.30 0.54
C ALA A 132 15.77 -7.25 1.70
#